data_AF-A0A957Z5A4-F1
#
_entry.id   AF-A0A957Z5A4-F1
#
_cell.length_a   1.000
_cell.length_b   1.000
_cell.length_c   1.000
_cell.angle_alpha   90.00
_cell.angle_beta   90.00
_cell.angle_gamma   90.00
#
_symmetry.space_group_name_H-M   'P 1'
#
loop_
_entity.id
_entity.type
_entity.pdbx_description
1 polymer ?
#
loop_
_entity_poly.entity_id
_entity_poly.type
_entity_poly.pdbx_seq_one_letter_code
_entity_poly.pdbx_strand_id
1 'polypeptide(L)' 'MPMPGPLELVLILVIVAMLFGVGKLPEVFGAVGKGIREFRKESTLESDVKQEAEKQSSDAVETAENRPAA' A
#
# COMPACT_ATOMS: atom_id res chain seq x y z
N MET A 1 2.90 -27.32 -13.23
CA MET A 1 1.82 -27.85 -12.37
C MET A 1 0.56 -27.08 -12.70
N PRO A 2 -0.61 -27.72 -12.88
CA PRO A 2 -1.85 -27.01 -13.14
C PRO A 2 -2.15 -26.10 -11.95
N MET A 3 -2.24 -24.79 -12.22
CA MET A 3 -2.67 -23.80 -11.24
C MET A 3 -4.19 -23.72 -11.27
N PRO A 4 -4.85 -23.62 -10.12
CA PRO A 4 -6.29 -23.51 -10.10
C PRO A 4 -6.73 -22.24 -10.83
N GLY A 5 -7.75 -22.37 -11.68
CA GLY A 5 -8.28 -21.27 -12.47
C GLY A 5 -9.00 -20.22 -11.60
N PRO A 6 -9.22 -19.00 -12.11
CA PRO A 6 -9.98 -17.98 -11.40
C PRO A 6 -11.36 -18.47 -10.91
N LEU A 7 -12.03 -19.31 -11.69
CA LEU A 7 -13.33 -19.90 -11.31
C LEU A 7 -13.21 -20.88 -10.14
N GLU A 8 -12.16 -21.69 -10.10
CA GLU A 8 -11.93 -22.65 -9.01
C GLU A 8 -11.60 -21.92 -7.70
N LEU A 9 -10.81 -20.84 -7.77
CA LEU A 9 -10.53 -19.99 -6.62
C LEU A 9 -11.81 -19.34 -6.05
N VAL A 10 -12.72 -18.88 -6.92
CA VAL A 10 -14.02 -18.33 -6.48
C VAL A 10 -14.86 -19.40 -5.79
N LEU A 11 -14.90 -20.63 -6.31
CA LEU A 11 -15.64 -21.73 -5.68
C LEU A 11 -15.11 -22.02 -4.27
N ILE A 12 -13.78 -22.08 -4.10
CA ILE A 12 -13.14 -22.29 -2.80
C ILE A 12 -13.50 -21.12 -1.85
N LEU A 13 -13.43 -19.89 -2.34
CA LEU A 13 -13.76 -18.70 -1.54
C LEU A 13 -15.22 -18.73 -1.05
N VAL A 14 -16.16 -19.20 -1.86
CA VAL A 14 -17.56 -19.38 -1.46
C VAL A 14 -17.71 -20.41 -0.34
N ILE A 15 -17.00 -21.55 -0.43
CA ILE A 15 -17.03 -22.57 0.63
C ILE A 15 -16.46 -22.02 1.94
N VAL A 16 -15.32 -21.32 1.87
CA VAL A 16 -14.71 -20.66 3.03
C VAL A 16 -15.65 -19.61 3.62
N ALA A 17 -16.32 -18.81 2.78
CA ALA A 17 -17.31 -17.83 3.22
C ALA A 17 -18.57 -18.47 3.84
N MET A 18 -18.95 -19.69 3.45
CA MET A 18 -20.01 -20.43 4.14
C MET A 18 -19.59 -20.91 5.53
N LEU A 19 -18.34 -21.37 5.69
CA LEU A 19 -17.82 -21.85 6.98
C LEU A 19 -17.60 -20.72 7.98
N PHE A 20 -16.98 -19.62 7.54
CA PHE A 20 -16.65 -18.48 8.39
C PHE A 20 -17.74 -17.40 8.40
N GLY A 21 -18.60 -17.36 7.38
CA GLY A 21 -19.59 -16.30 7.17
C GLY A 21 -19.04 -15.14 6.33
N VAL A 22 -19.90 -14.57 5.48
CA VAL A 22 -19.56 -13.46 4.56
C VAL A 22 -19.10 -12.18 5.28
N GLY A 23 -19.46 -12.00 6.56
CA GLY A 23 -19.06 -10.84 7.36
C GLY A 23 -17.69 -11.00 8.05
N LYS A 24 -17.24 -12.23 8.33
CA LYS A 24 -16.04 -12.48 9.13
C LYS A 24 -14.74 -12.30 8.34
N LEU A 25 -14.72 -12.72 7.07
CA LEU A 25 -13.58 -12.50 6.19
C LEU A 25 -13.19 -11.01 6.08
N PRO A 26 -14.08 -10.08 5.67
CA PRO A 26 -13.72 -8.68 5.53
C PRO A 26 -13.37 -8.01 6.87
N GLU A 27 -13.98 -8.44 7.98
CA GLU A 27 -13.65 -7.97 9.33
C GLU A 27 -12.21 -8.33 9.71
N VAL A 28 -11.81 -9.60 9.51
CA VAL A 28 -10.45 -10.09 9.79
C VAL A 28 -9.43 -9.47 8.85
N PHE A 29 -9.70 -9.45 7.54
CA PHE A 29 -8.80 -8.82 6.56
C PHE A 29 -8.67 -7.32 6.78
N GLY A 30 -9.73 -6.64 7.22
CA GLY A 30 -9.68 -5.23 7.60
C GLY A 30 -8.77 -4.97 8.80
N ALA A 31 -8.86 -5.80 9.84
CA ALA A 31 -7.99 -5.70 11.02
C ALA A 31 -6.51 -5.99 10.67
N VAL A 32 -6.26 -7.08 9.93
CA VAL A 32 -4.92 -7.45 9.45
C VAL A 32 -4.34 -6.39 8.51
N GLY A 33 -5.15 -5.86 7.60
CA GLY A 33 -4.74 -4.82 6.66
C GLY A 33 -4.35 -3.52 7.35
N LYS A 34 -5.08 -3.11 8.40
CA LYS A 34 -4.69 -1.98 9.25
C LYS A 34 -3.35 -2.23 9.94
N GLY A 35 -3.16 -3.41 10.53
CA GLY A 35 -1.90 -3.78 11.17
C GLY A 35 -0.71 -3.77 10.20
N ILE A 36 -0.87 -4.34 8.99
CA ILE A 36 0.16 -4.31 7.94
C ILE A 36 0.45 -2.87 7.48
N ARG A 37 -0.57 -2.02 7.38
CA ARG A 37 -0.41 -0.63 6.97
C ARG A 37 0.35 0.19 8.00
N GLU A 38 0.02 0.04 9.29
CA GLU A 38 0.75 0.70 10.37
C GLU A 38 2.18 0.17 10.47
N PHE A 39 2.37 -1.16 10.35
CA PHE A 39 3.70 -1.77 10.32
C PHE A 39 4.54 -1.24 9.16
N ARG A 40 3.98 -1.16 7.95
CA ARG A 40 4.66 -0.55 6.80
C ARG A 40 4.95 0.92 7.05
N LYS A 41 4.02 1.68 7.64
CA LYS A 41 4.23 3.10 7.94
C LYS A 41 5.39 3.30 8.90
N GLU A 42 5.49 2.54 9.98
CA GLU A 42 6.62 2.63 10.90
C GLU A 42 7.93 2.13 10.27
N SER A 43 7.89 1.01 9.55
CA SER A 43 9.05 0.48 8.80
C SER A 43 9.55 1.46 7.74
N THR A 44 8.61 2.15 7.07
CA THR A 44 8.91 3.17 6.09
C THR A 44 9.33 4.46 6.75
N LEU A 45 8.78 4.90 7.89
CA LEU A 45 9.26 6.09 8.61
C LEU A 45 10.71 5.93 9.07
N GLU A 46 11.13 4.73 9.53
CA GLU A 46 12.55 4.43 9.78
C GLU A 46 13.40 4.54 8.50
N SER A 47 12.81 4.30 7.33
CA SER A 47 13.43 4.43 6.01
C SER A 47 13.30 5.83 5.37
N ASP A 48 12.31 6.63 5.78
CA ASP A 48 11.92 7.94 5.22
C ASP A 48 12.54 9.10 6.00
N VAL A 49 12.94 8.91 7.27
CA VAL A 49 13.89 9.82 7.95
C VAL A 49 15.17 9.98 7.12
N LYS A 50 15.49 9.02 6.24
CA LYS A 50 16.58 9.09 5.27
C LYS A 50 16.18 9.65 3.89
N GLN A 51 14.89 9.72 3.52
CA GLN A 51 14.43 10.18 2.19
C GLN A 51 13.74 11.57 2.19
N GLU A 52 13.13 12.01 3.30
CA GLU A 52 12.50 13.35 3.37
C GLU A 52 13.54 14.50 3.40
N ALA A 53 14.80 14.22 3.76
CA ALA A 53 15.90 15.18 3.63
C ALA A 53 16.31 15.46 2.16
N GLU A 54 15.91 14.62 1.20
CA GLU A 54 16.32 14.77 -0.21
C GLU A 54 15.26 15.50 -1.06
N LYS A 55 13.97 15.43 -0.70
CA LYS A 55 12.88 16.01 -1.53
C LYS A 55 12.60 17.49 -1.32
N GLN A 56 13.13 18.12 -0.27
CA GLN A 56 13.01 19.58 -0.06
C GLN A 56 14.12 20.39 -0.76
N SER A 57 15.17 19.74 -1.27
CA SER A 57 16.31 20.42 -1.91
C SER A 57 16.08 20.73 -3.40
N SER A 58 15.11 20.08 -4.05
CA SER A 58 14.88 20.19 -5.49
C SER A 58 13.88 21.27 -5.90
N ASP A 59 13.08 21.81 -4.98
CA ASP A 59 12.02 22.80 -5.32
C ASP A 59 12.52 24.26 -5.27
N ALA A 60 13.71 24.51 -4.70
CA ALA A 60 14.27 25.88 -4.59
C ALA A 60 15.15 26.31 -5.77
N VAL A 61 15.56 25.40 -6.66
CA VAL A 61 16.51 25.72 -7.74
C VAL A 61 15.82 26.16 -9.04
N GLU A 62 14.55 25.79 -9.27
CA GLU A 62 13.86 26.10 -10.53
C GLU A 62 13.33 27.55 -10.62
N THR A 63 13.21 28.28 -9.49
CA THR A 63 12.65 29.65 -9.50
C THR A 63 13.70 30.75 -9.78
N ALA A 64 15.00 30.44 -9.78
CA ALA A 64 16.06 31.45 -9.95
C ALA A 64 16.58 31.62 -11.40
N GLU A 65 16.29 30.69 -12.32
CA GLU A 65 16.86 30.66 -13.68
C GLU A 65 15.90 31.14 -14.79
N ASN A 66 14.88 31.94 -14.49
CA ASN A 66 14.07 32.56 -15.54
C ASN A 66 13.77 34.04 -15.26
N ARG A 67 14.84 34.82 -15.08
CA ARG A 67 14.78 36.27 -15.31
C ARG A 67 15.00 36.52 -16.81
N PRO A 68 13.97 36.85 -17.61
CA PRO A 68 14.21 37.43 -18.92
C PRO A 68 14.94 38.76 -18.71
N ALA A 69 16.16 38.85 -19.21
CA ALA A 69 16.93 40.08 -19.26
C ALA A 69 16.16 41.11 -20.11
N ALA A 70 15.78 42.22 -19.48
CA ALA A 70 15.27 43.41 -20.14
C ALA A 70 16.43 44.34 -20.54
#